data_AF-A0AAV4MG12-F1
#
_entry.id   AF-A0AAV4MG12-F1
#
_cell.length_a   1.000
_cell.length_b   1.000
_cell.length_c   1.000
_cell.angle_alpha   90.00
_cell.angle_beta   90.00
_cell.angle_gamma   90.00
#
_symmetry.space_group_name_H-M   'P 1'
#
loop_
_entity.id
_entity.type
_entity.pdbx_description
1 polymer ?
#
loop_
_entity_poly.entity_id
_entity_poly.type
_entity_poly.pdbx_seq_one_letter_code
_entity_poly.pdbx_strand_id
1 'polypeptide(L)'
;MSGTYKHALGEYMCIFKEHPNDPFAAFCVGIVFVHMASQKYAVNRHSLTIQGFDFLMKYLNMKGGNQETFYNIGRALHQLGIKEAAIHYYKKLWQIHLL
;
A
#
# COMPACT_ATOMS: atom_id res chain seq x y z
N MET A 1 6.43 -7.05 18.22
CA MET A 1 5.61 -7.56 17.09
C MET A 1 6.28 -7.28 15.73
N SER A 2 7.54 -7.68 15.53
CA SER A 2 8.24 -7.52 14.22
C SER A 2 8.19 -8.82 13.39
N GLY A 3 8.24 -9.98 14.06
CA GLY A 3 8.17 -11.30 13.40
C GLY A 3 6.87 -11.54 12.62
N THR A 4 5.74 -11.04 13.12
CA THR A 4 4.42 -11.23 12.50
C THR A 4 4.33 -10.61 11.11
N TYR A 5 4.90 -9.41 10.90
CA TYR A 5 4.86 -8.76 9.58
C TYR A 5 5.77 -9.46 8.57
N LYS A 6 6.96 -9.90 8.98
CA LYS A 6 7.85 -10.65 8.06
C LYS A 6 7.25 -11.99 7.64
N HIS A 7 6.59 -12.68 8.57
CA HIS A 7 5.87 -13.91 8.26
C HIS A 7 4.70 -13.65 7.30
N ALA A 8 3.85 -12.66 7.61
CA ALA A 8 2.74 -12.27 6.72
C ALA A 8 3.22 -11.84 5.33
N LEU A 9 4.37 -11.14 5.24
CA LEU A 9 4.97 -10.78 3.96
C LEU A 9 5.33 -12.03 3.15
N GLY A 10 5.88 -13.06 3.79
CA GLY A 10 6.19 -14.34 3.13
C GLY A 10 4.96 -15.01 2.54
N GLU A 11 3.90 -15.15 3.34
CA GLU A 11 2.63 -15.75 2.91
C GLU A 11 1.98 -14.96 1.77
N TYR A 12 1.85 -13.64 1.90
CA TYR A 12 1.24 -12.80 0.86
C TYR A 12 2.09 -12.75 -0.42
N MET A 13 3.42 -12.81 -0.31
CA MET A 13 4.28 -12.94 -1.49
C MET A 13 4.13 -14.28 -2.18
N CYS A 14 3.86 -15.37 -1.45
CA CYS A 14 3.56 -16.67 -2.04
C CYS A 14 2.25 -16.60 -2.84
N ILE A 15 1.19 -16.10 -2.21
CA ILE A 15 -0.12 -15.92 -2.85
C ILE A 15 -0.01 -15.02 -4.09
N PHE A 16 0.73 -13.92 -3.99
CA PHE A 16 0.92 -13.02 -5.13
C PHE A 16 1.70 -13.67 -6.28
N LYS A 17 2.65 -14.56 -6.00
CA LYS A 17 3.37 -15.30 -7.05
C LYS A 17 2.46 -16.28 -7.79
N GLU A 18 1.56 -16.95 -7.07
CA GLU A 18 0.57 -17.86 -7.65
C GLU A 18 -0.52 -17.10 -8.43
N HIS A 19 -0.89 -15.91 -7.95
CA HIS A 19 -1.93 -15.06 -8.52
C HIS A 19 -1.43 -13.63 -8.79
N PRO A 20 -0.54 -13.41 -9.78
CA PRO A 20 0.13 -12.12 -10.00
C PRO A 20 -0.80 -10.99 -10.47
N ASN A 21 -2.02 -11.34 -10.90
CA ASN A 21 -3.06 -10.41 -11.33
C ASN A 21 -4.16 -10.21 -10.29
N ASP A 22 -4.04 -10.80 -9.09
CA ASP A 22 -4.96 -10.52 -7.98
C ASP A 22 -4.60 -9.16 -7.35
N PRO A 23 -5.48 -8.14 -7.48
CA PRO A 23 -5.21 -6.83 -6.90
C PRO A 23 -5.16 -6.85 -5.39
N PHE A 24 -5.94 -7.72 -4.74
CA PHE A 24 -5.98 -7.79 -3.29
C PHE A 24 -4.70 -8.40 -2.73
N ALA A 25 -4.14 -9.43 -3.37
CA ALA A 25 -2.83 -9.97 -3.03
C ALA A 25 -1.72 -8.90 -3.12
N ALA A 26 -1.70 -8.10 -4.20
CA ALA A 26 -0.76 -6.97 -4.32
C ALA A 26 -0.96 -5.93 -3.20
N PHE A 27 -2.22 -5.60 -2.87
CA PHE A 27 -2.54 -4.68 -1.79
C PHE A 27 -2.03 -5.18 -0.42
N CYS A 28 -2.26 -6.46 -0.10
CA CYS A 28 -1.79 -7.08 1.14
C CYS A 28 -0.26 -7.02 1.28
N VAL A 29 0.48 -7.32 0.21
CA VAL A 29 1.95 -7.20 0.20
C VAL A 29 2.37 -5.74 0.46
N GLY A 30 1.78 -4.80 -0.28
CA GLY A 30 2.08 -3.37 -0.14
C GLY A 30 1.84 -2.84 1.27
N ILE A 31 0.71 -3.22 1.89
CA ILE A 31 0.37 -2.80 3.26
C ILE A 31 1.31 -3.38 4.30
N VAL A 32 1.78 -4.62 4.17
CA VAL A 32 2.74 -5.19 5.11
C VAL A 32 4.06 -4.41 5.07
N PHE A 33 4.56 -4.03 3.89
CA PHE A 33 5.72 -3.14 3.77
C PHE A 33 5.49 -1.78 4.42
N VAL A 34 4.31 -1.16 4.20
CA VAL A 34 3.92 0.11 4.83
C VAL A 34 3.91 -0.03 6.35
N HIS A 35 3.33 -1.09 6.91
CA HIS A 35 3.34 -1.35 8.34
C HIS A 35 4.77 -1.51 8.90
N MET A 36 5.64 -2.24 8.20
CA MET A 36 7.03 -2.38 8.58
C MET A 36 7.76 -1.03 8.57
N ALA A 37 7.54 -0.19 7.55
CA ALA A 37 8.12 1.15 7.44
C ALA A 37 7.62 2.12 8.53
N SER A 38 6.34 1.98 8.94
CA SER A 38 5.71 2.77 10.00
C SER A 38 6.18 2.42 11.42
N GLN A 39 6.96 1.35 11.61
CA GLN A 39 7.47 1.01 12.94
C GLN A 39 8.43 2.08 13.47
N LYS A 40 8.39 2.30 14.79
CA LYS A 40 9.22 3.29 15.49
C LYS A 40 10.71 3.12 15.15
N TYR A 41 11.17 1.88 15.07
CA TYR A 41 12.57 1.50 14.79
C TYR A 41 12.67 0.66 13.51
N ALA A 42 12.08 1.13 12.41
CA ALA A 42 12.16 0.46 11.11
C ALA A 42 13.58 0.55 10.53
N VAL A 43 14.24 -0.60 10.36
CA VAL A 43 15.50 -0.70 9.60
C VAL A 43 15.18 -0.52 8.12
N ASN A 44 15.94 0.32 7.42
CA ASN A 44 15.77 0.60 5.99
C ASN A 44 14.38 1.15 5.61
N ARG A 45 13.82 2.05 6.42
CA ARG A 45 12.48 2.67 6.20
C ARG A 45 12.24 3.10 4.76
N HIS A 46 13.20 3.78 4.13
CA HIS A 46 13.05 4.23 2.73
C HIS A 46 12.86 3.07 1.74
N SER A 47 13.65 2.00 1.88
CA SER A 47 13.52 0.82 1.01
C SER A 47 12.17 0.12 1.21
N LEU A 48 11.72 -0.02 2.46
CA LEU A 48 10.41 -0.58 2.78
C LEU A 48 9.27 0.27 2.20
N THR A 49 9.37 1.60 2.29
CA THR A 49 8.41 2.52 1.69
C THR A 49 8.34 2.35 0.17
N ILE A 50 9.49 2.30 -0.51
CA ILE A 50 9.53 2.13 -1.97
C ILE A 50 8.89 0.80 -2.38
N GLN A 51 9.26 -0.30 -1.72
CA GLN A 51 8.69 -1.62 -1.99
C GLN A 51 7.18 -1.65 -1.74
N GLY A 52 6.71 -1.04 -0.64
CA GLY A 52 5.29 -0.93 -0.35
C GLY A 52 4.52 -0.19 -1.44
N PHE A 53 5.05 0.94 -1.92
CA PHE A 53 4.39 1.69 -2.98
C PHE A 53 4.46 1.04 -4.36
N ASP A 54 5.49 0.25 -4.67
CA ASP A 54 5.53 -0.51 -5.92
C ASP A 54 4.32 -1.46 -6.03
N PHE A 55 4.05 -2.22 -4.97
CA PHE A 55 2.89 -3.10 -4.89
C PHE A 55 1.56 -2.35 -4.83
N LEU A 56 1.48 -1.24 -4.07
CA LEU A 56 0.27 -0.44 -4.00
C LEU A 56 -0.08 0.25 -5.33
N MET A 57 0.92 0.69 -6.10
CA MET A 57 0.71 1.22 -7.45
C MET A 57 0.26 0.11 -8.41
N LYS A 58 0.80 -1.10 -8.27
CA LYS A 58 0.31 -2.26 -9.02
C LYS A 58 -1.16 -2.56 -8.72
N TYR A 59 -1.55 -2.57 -7.45
CA TYR A 59 -2.94 -2.68 -7.00
C TYR A 59 -3.83 -1.61 -7.64
N LEU A 60 -3.42 -0.34 -7.60
CA LEU A 60 -4.16 0.77 -8.21
C LEU A 60 -4.31 0.61 -9.72
N ASN A 61 -3.26 0.16 -10.42
CA ASN A 61 -3.30 -0.05 -11.87
C ASN A 61 -4.24 -1.19 -12.26
N MET A 62 -4.29 -2.27 -11.48
CA MET A 62 -5.16 -3.42 -11.77
C MET A 62 -6.65 -3.14 -11.48
N LYS A 63 -6.96 -2.44 -10.38
CA LYS A 63 -8.35 -2.08 -10.03
C LYS A 63 -8.84 -0.81 -10.71
N GLY A 64 -7.94 -0.05 -11.32
CA GLY A 64 -8.20 1.28 -11.86
C GLY A 64 -8.32 2.35 -10.77
N GLY A 65 -8.27 3.62 -11.21
CA GLY A 65 -8.50 4.76 -10.32
C GLY A 65 -9.97 4.86 -9.93
N ASN A 66 -10.29 4.46 -8.69
CA ASN A 66 -11.64 4.51 -8.14
C ASN A 66 -11.58 4.98 -6.67
N GLN A 67 -12.74 5.10 -6.03
CA GLN A 67 -12.84 5.55 -4.64
C GLN A 67 -11.99 4.69 -3.69
N GLU A 68 -12.05 3.37 -3.81
CA GLU A 68 -11.33 2.42 -2.95
C GLU A 68 -9.81 2.55 -3.13
N THR A 69 -9.33 2.55 -4.38
CA THR A 69 -7.89 2.62 -4.67
C THR A 69 -7.31 3.95 -4.22
N PHE A 70 -7.94 5.08 -4.55
CA PHE A 70 -7.43 6.39 -4.12
C PHE A 70 -7.48 6.59 -2.62
N TYR A 71 -8.53 6.11 -1.93
CA TYR A 71 -8.55 6.13 -0.47
C TYR A 71 -7.37 5.36 0.11
N ASN A 72 -7.16 4.12 -0.34
CA ASN A 72 -6.13 3.23 0.19
C ASN A 72 -4.71 3.77 -0.01
N ILE A 73 -4.40 4.33 -1.19
CA ILE A 73 -3.10 4.98 -1.44
C ILE A 73 -2.93 6.20 -0.52
N GLY A 74 -3.96 7.05 -0.40
CA GLY A 74 -3.94 8.20 0.49
C GLY A 74 -3.73 7.80 1.96
N ARG A 75 -4.39 6.74 2.43
CA ARG A 75 -4.23 6.21 3.79
C ARG A 75 -2.82 5.70 4.04
N ALA A 76 -2.22 4.97 3.09
CA ALA A 76 -0.85 4.48 3.21
C ALA A 76 0.17 5.63 3.32
N LEU A 77 0.04 6.66 2.47
CA LEU A 77 0.87 7.88 2.53
C LEU A 77 0.72 8.61 3.87
N HIS A 78 -0.52 8.74 4.34
CA HIS A 78 -0.81 9.36 5.63
C HIS A 78 -0.14 8.59 6.76
N GLN A 79 -0.24 7.25 6.78
CA GLN A 79 0.37 6.40 7.81
C GLN A 79 1.90 6.55 7.88
N LEU A 80 2.54 6.87 6.76
CA LEU A 80 3.99 7.13 6.68
C LEU A 80 4.37 8.59 6.95
N GLY A 81 3.39 9.45 7.26
CA GLY A 81 3.61 10.87 7.52
C GLY A 81 3.76 11.75 6.26
N ILE A 82 3.58 11.19 5.07
CA ILE A 82 3.67 11.90 3.78
C ILE A 82 2.33 12.58 3.48
N LYS A 83 1.95 13.51 4.36
CA LYS A 83 0.58 14.07 4.42
C LYS A 83 0.19 14.87 3.17
N GLU A 84 1.11 15.66 2.61
CA GLU A 84 0.84 16.44 1.40
C GLU A 84 0.47 15.54 0.21
N ALA A 85 1.20 14.44 0.02
CA ALA A 85 0.87 13.45 -1.00
C ALA A 85 -0.44 12.73 -0.69
N ALA A 86 -0.74 12.46 0.59
CA ALA A 86 -2.02 11.87 0.98
C ALA A 86 -3.21 12.77 0.60
N ILE A 87 -3.09 14.08 0.81
CA ILE A 87 -4.13 15.06 0.44
C ILE A 87 -4.43 15.01 -1.05
N HIS A 88 -3.42 14.86 -1.91
CA HIS A 88 -3.60 14.71 -3.35
C HIS A 88 -4.52 13.54 -3.71
N TYR A 89 -4.29 12.37 -3.09
CA TYR A 89 -5.10 11.18 -3.33
C TYR A 89 -6.51 11.28 -2.73
N TYR A 90 -6.65 11.90 -1.56
CA TYR A 90 -7.98 12.18 -1.04
C TYR A 90 -8.75 13.12 -1.97
N LYS A 91 -8.14 14.20 -2.50
CA LYS A 91 -8.79 15.09 -3.47
C LYS A 91 -9.28 14.35 -4.73
N LYS A 92 -8.51 13.39 -5.26
CA LYS A 92 -8.96 12.53 -6.37
C LYS A 92 -10.20 11.71 -6.03
N LEU A 93 -10.29 11.21 -4.79
CA LEU A 93 -11.48 10.52 -4.31
C LEU A 93 -12.71 11.43 -4.30
N TRP A 94 -12.59 12.66 -3.79
CA TRP A 94 -13.70 13.62 -3.76
C TRP A 94 -14.20 13.95 -5.17
N GLN A 95 -13.31 14.03 -6.16
CA GLN A 95 -13.68 14.30 -7.55
C GLN A 95 -14.48 13.16 -8.18
N ILE A 96 -14.20 11.90 -7.83
CA ILE A 96 -14.96 10.74 -8.33
C ILE A 96 -16.35 10.66 -7.69
N HIS A 97 -16.49 11.05 -6.42
CA HIS A 97 -17.79 11.00 -5.74
C HIS A 97 -18.83 11.96 -6.36
N LEU A 98 -18.39 12.97 -7.11
CA LEU A 98 -19.25 13.97 -7.77
C LEU A 98 -19.64 13.58 -9.21
N LEU A 99 -19.25 12.39 -9.68
CA LEU A 99 -19.59 11.83 -10.99
C LEU A 99 -20.48 10.59 -10.82
#